data_AF-A0A432MQE0-F1
#
_entry.id   AF-A0A432MQE0-F1
#
_cell.length_a   1.000
_cell.length_b   1.000
_cell.length_c   1.000
_cell.angle_alpha   90.00
_cell.angle_beta   90.00
_cell.angle_gamma   90.00
#
_symmetry.space_group_name_H-M   'P 1'
#
loop_
_entity.id
_entity.type
_entity.pdbx_description
1 polymer ?
#
loop_
_entity_poly.entity_id
_entity_poly.type
_entity_poly.pdbx_seq_one_letter_code
_entity_poly.pdbx_strand_id
1 'polypeptide(L)'
;MTIRFSPSPPTRRLVVAIALLASLSRGEASGFPQDDGPGPEVAERPDGRRLTGRLVSRDDGQIAFEPDSGDAPLPIDRLFRVERRPEAPPPGPAPNPQPFILELGANQRLSGQLLTIDETTIRLSLGDRGDEVAVNRLGASALRQRPGEARVLAEGFEQNADPDHWTLRPGAEVRLLPDGGGHVLSLDPEGAEARLRLPARIDSGRVELDFPWAASPVPGRRWVVDLIFDGPNGEEITRVVLGWADPFPSVESRGGPEILVQPLTLEAGTHRLSARFGPERTLLAIDGDELGRGKGPNGPLVALRLLSEASRDAGPAAGLSAEVDNVLAVRFFSPATSVEVDPDQDEVRLVSGDQLWGELVSAGPDSVTLLALDRPISLPWSQIAGLSFRRAPQPGEPVSGTIIRVEWASGDPDSLPDRIEGTLAGLDDASIRVATPYGGIIPIPRNLLRRLEVLGRGRVLVIDPHPRHLGDQPMPELDPVMPDGDRLERRFRLDDLPRRPAELVIDAVQVEGDFDSGRFVEELRNGFLRTRVALNGERFDDLNRHVRDANRSPTRLRLPLPDGLLRPGDNTLEFDQLGLEQEPEYRDDLGLLRIALEWPDDPAAWP
;
A
#
# COMPACT_ATOMS: atom_id res chain seq x y z
N MET A 1 -12.06 -54.23 11.45
CA MET A 1 -12.11 -53.14 12.43
C MET A 1 -12.65 -51.93 11.68
N THR A 2 -13.94 -51.67 11.82
CA THR A 2 -14.70 -50.79 10.92
C THR A 2 -15.12 -49.56 11.71
N ILE A 3 -14.54 -48.40 11.39
CA ILE A 3 -14.81 -47.14 12.10
C ILE A 3 -16.02 -46.49 11.43
N ARG A 4 -17.12 -46.36 12.19
CA ARG A 4 -18.31 -45.61 11.81
C ARG A 4 -18.13 -44.15 12.23
N PHE A 5 -18.24 -43.22 11.29
CA PHE A 5 -18.36 -41.80 11.60
C PHE A 5 -19.82 -41.47 11.95
N SER A 6 -20.02 -40.76 13.07
CA SER A 6 -21.31 -40.17 13.43
C SER A 6 -21.47 -38.83 12.72
N PRO A 7 -22.67 -38.50 12.21
CA PRO A 7 -22.94 -37.17 11.67
C PRO A 7 -23.15 -36.17 12.81
N SER A 8 -22.49 -35.02 12.71
CA SER A 8 -22.69 -33.85 13.56
C SER A 8 -24.12 -33.28 13.38
N PRO A 9 -24.75 -32.71 14.42
CA PRO A 9 -26.09 -32.15 14.31
C PRO A 9 -26.08 -30.81 13.54
N PRO A 10 -27.22 -30.43 12.92
CA PRO A 10 -27.31 -29.19 12.16
C PRO A 10 -27.31 -27.96 13.07
N THR A 11 -26.40 -27.03 12.79
CA THR A 11 -26.34 -25.70 13.40
C THR A 11 -27.54 -24.87 12.94
N ARG A 12 -28.39 -24.48 13.90
CA ARG A 12 -29.48 -23.52 13.70
C ARG A 12 -28.89 -22.15 13.37
N ARG A 13 -29.13 -21.64 12.16
CA ARG A 13 -28.87 -20.24 11.80
C ARG A 13 -29.90 -19.36 12.49
N LEU A 14 -29.45 -18.54 13.46
CA LEU A 14 -30.22 -17.46 14.05
C LEU A 14 -30.09 -16.24 13.13
N VAL A 15 -31.19 -15.82 12.50
CA VAL A 15 -31.25 -14.56 11.76
C VAL A 15 -31.51 -13.46 12.78
N VAL A 16 -30.51 -12.63 13.05
CA VAL A 16 -30.66 -11.41 13.85
C VAL A 16 -30.90 -10.25 12.89
N ALA A 17 -32.12 -9.71 12.92
CA ALA A 17 -32.46 -8.46 12.26
C ALA A 17 -31.98 -7.30 13.12
N ILE A 18 -30.99 -6.54 12.64
CA ILE A 18 -30.54 -5.29 13.27
C ILE A 18 -31.36 -4.15 12.68
N ALA A 19 -32.20 -3.53 13.50
CA ALA A 19 -32.91 -2.30 13.18
C ALA A 19 -32.02 -1.10 13.52
N LEU A 20 -31.71 -0.27 12.50
CA LEU A 20 -31.09 1.03 12.69
C LEU A 20 -32.08 2.00 13.35
N LEU A 21 -31.73 2.51 14.53
CA LEU A 21 -32.32 3.72 15.12
C LEU A 21 -31.22 4.77 15.23
N ALA A 22 -31.28 5.77 14.34
CA ALA A 22 -30.45 6.96 14.40
C ALA A 22 -31.01 7.91 15.48
N SER A 23 -30.28 8.06 16.58
CA SER A 23 -30.52 9.10 17.58
C SER A 23 -29.65 10.31 17.29
N LEU A 24 -30.29 11.41 16.89
CA LEU A 24 -29.69 12.74 16.77
C LEU A 24 -29.38 13.30 18.16
N SER A 25 -28.10 13.46 18.50
CA SER A 25 -27.64 14.32 19.60
C SER A 25 -26.90 15.52 19.02
N ARG A 26 -27.54 16.70 19.02
CA ARG A 26 -26.88 18.00 18.83
C ARG A 26 -26.22 18.39 20.16
N GLY A 27 -24.92 18.22 20.25
CA GLY A 27 -24.08 18.88 21.24
C GLY A 27 -23.43 20.11 20.61
N GLU A 28 -23.65 21.28 21.21
CA GLU A 28 -22.93 22.51 20.87
C GLU A 28 -21.46 22.35 21.26
N ALA A 29 -20.57 22.34 20.27
CA ALA A 29 -19.13 22.32 20.47
C ALA A 29 -18.60 23.76 20.58
N SER A 30 -17.97 24.03 21.72
CA SER A 30 -17.08 25.16 21.98
C SER A 30 -15.95 25.22 20.95
N GLY A 31 -15.59 26.45 20.55
CA GLY A 31 -14.69 26.76 19.43
C GLY A 31 -13.37 25.97 19.41
N PHE A 32 -13.16 25.29 18.29
CA PHE A 32 -11.88 24.71 17.89
C PHE A 32 -10.95 25.78 17.30
N PRO A 33 -9.62 25.56 17.34
CA PRO A 33 -8.63 26.44 16.72
C PRO A 33 -8.86 26.57 15.21
N GLN A 34 -8.37 27.67 14.66
CA GLN A 34 -8.41 28.01 13.23
C GLN A 34 -7.95 26.87 12.32
N ASP A 35 -8.68 26.75 11.21
CA ASP A 35 -8.57 25.78 10.13
C ASP A 35 -7.17 25.80 9.49
N ASP A 36 -6.28 24.88 9.91
CA ASP A 36 -5.12 24.42 9.13
C ASP A 36 -5.63 23.58 7.94
N GLY A 37 -6.47 24.22 7.13
CA GLY A 37 -7.14 23.59 6.01
C GLY A 37 -6.09 23.04 5.04
N PRO A 38 -6.34 21.89 4.42
CA PRO A 38 -5.44 21.34 3.43
C PRO A 38 -5.16 22.35 2.31
N GLY A 39 -3.91 22.47 1.88
CA GLY A 39 -3.48 23.41 0.84
C GLY A 39 -4.34 23.36 -0.44
N PRO A 40 -4.34 24.44 -1.25
CA PRO A 40 -5.31 24.66 -2.31
C PRO A 40 -5.28 23.56 -3.38
N GLU A 41 -6.46 23.16 -3.84
CA GLU A 41 -6.62 22.22 -4.96
C GLU A 41 -6.64 22.99 -6.29
N VAL A 42 -6.07 22.40 -7.32
CA VAL A 42 -6.02 22.97 -8.67
C VAL A 42 -6.66 22.00 -9.65
N ALA A 43 -7.83 22.36 -10.16
CA ALA A 43 -8.48 21.64 -11.24
C ALA A 43 -7.95 22.11 -12.60
N GLU A 44 -7.86 21.18 -13.54
CA GLU A 44 -7.57 21.43 -14.94
C GLU A 44 -8.69 20.88 -15.80
N ARG A 45 -9.11 21.67 -16.77
CA ARG A 45 -10.13 21.30 -17.74
C ARG A 45 -9.51 20.62 -18.96
N PRO A 46 -10.30 19.92 -19.80
CA PRO A 46 -9.79 19.30 -21.03
C PRO A 46 -9.13 20.27 -22.02
N ASP A 47 -9.43 21.58 -21.92
CA ASP A 47 -8.79 22.64 -22.74
C ASP A 47 -7.44 23.13 -22.16
N GLY A 48 -6.97 22.53 -21.07
CA GLY A 48 -5.74 22.90 -20.36
C GLY A 48 -5.88 24.09 -19.41
N ARG A 49 -7.07 24.72 -19.31
CA ARG A 49 -7.28 25.83 -18.35
C ARG A 49 -7.26 25.31 -16.93
N ARG A 50 -6.49 25.98 -16.07
CA ARG A 50 -6.34 25.68 -14.64
C ARG A 50 -7.18 26.62 -13.78
N LEU A 51 -7.78 26.09 -12.72
CA LEU A 51 -8.64 26.78 -11.75
C LEU A 51 -8.22 26.37 -10.34
N THR A 52 -8.01 27.33 -9.45
CA THR A 52 -7.81 27.07 -8.02
C THR A 52 -9.17 27.04 -7.33
N GLY A 53 -9.33 26.16 -6.35
CA GLY A 53 -10.60 25.94 -5.67
C GLY A 53 -10.57 24.69 -4.81
N ARG A 54 -11.72 24.06 -4.65
CA ARG A 54 -11.86 22.81 -3.89
C ARG A 54 -12.93 21.88 -4.48
N LEU A 55 -12.71 20.58 -4.35
CA LEU A 55 -13.74 19.57 -4.56
C LEU A 55 -14.80 19.67 -3.44
N VAL A 56 -16.07 19.60 -3.82
CA VAL A 56 -17.22 19.63 -2.91
C VAL A 56 -18.24 18.57 -3.30
N SER A 57 -18.88 17.99 -2.29
CA SER A 57 -20.09 17.21 -2.47
C SER A 57 -21.29 18.14 -2.38
N ARG A 58 -22.21 18.05 -3.34
CA ARG A 58 -23.44 18.87 -3.40
C ARG A 58 -24.60 18.13 -2.75
N ASP A 59 -25.67 18.85 -2.44
CA ASP A 59 -26.88 18.30 -1.79
C ASP A 59 -27.55 17.17 -2.59
N ASP A 60 -27.35 17.13 -3.92
CA ASP A 60 -27.83 16.08 -4.81
C ASP A 60 -26.90 14.86 -4.90
N GLY A 61 -25.81 14.85 -4.11
CA GLY A 61 -24.78 13.81 -4.10
C GLY A 61 -23.79 13.91 -5.26
N GLN A 62 -23.92 14.91 -6.15
CA GLN A 62 -22.94 15.13 -7.20
C GLN A 62 -21.68 15.78 -6.64
N ILE A 63 -20.54 15.38 -7.19
CA ILE A 63 -19.25 15.96 -6.85
C ILE A 63 -18.88 16.99 -7.91
N ALA A 64 -18.52 18.18 -7.44
CA ALA A 64 -18.14 19.31 -8.27
C ALA A 64 -16.86 19.95 -7.73
N PHE A 65 -16.21 20.76 -8.56
CA PHE A 65 -15.13 21.64 -8.16
C PHE A 65 -15.65 23.06 -8.07
N GLU A 66 -15.51 23.67 -6.91
CA GLU A 66 -15.92 25.05 -6.60
C GLU A 66 -14.69 25.96 -6.74
N PRO A 67 -14.62 26.81 -7.79
CA PRO A 67 -13.47 27.70 -8.00
C PRO A 67 -13.45 28.86 -7.00
N ASP A 68 -12.26 29.26 -6.54
CA ASP A 68 -12.07 30.41 -5.63
C ASP A 68 -12.47 31.75 -6.26
N SER A 69 -12.59 31.81 -7.59
CA SER A 69 -13.05 32.99 -8.32
C SER A 69 -14.53 33.32 -8.06
N GLY A 70 -15.28 32.43 -7.41
CA GLY A 70 -16.74 32.54 -7.25
C GLY A 70 -17.52 32.18 -8.52
N ASP A 71 -16.85 31.58 -9.51
CA ASP A 71 -17.50 31.01 -10.69
C ASP A 71 -18.42 29.84 -10.28
N ALA A 72 -19.38 29.50 -11.13
CA ALA A 72 -20.29 28.39 -10.86
C ALA A 72 -19.52 27.05 -10.68
N PRO A 73 -19.89 26.20 -9.71
CA PRO A 73 -19.26 24.89 -9.51
C PRO A 73 -19.29 24.04 -10.79
N LEU A 74 -18.14 23.43 -11.10
CA LEU A 74 -17.96 22.59 -12.27
C LEU A 74 -18.17 21.11 -11.88
N PRO A 75 -19.12 20.39 -12.50
CA PRO A 75 -19.24 18.95 -12.31
C PRO A 75 -17.91 18.24 -12.58
N ILE A 76 -17.57 17.22 -11.78
CA ILE A 76 -16.27 16.56 -11.87
C ILE A 76 -16.01 15.94 -13.26
N ASP A 77 -17.05 15.50 -13.95
CA ASP A 77 -16.97 14.95 -15.32
C ASP A 77 -16.62 16.00 -16.40
N ARG A 78 -16.57 17.30 -16.04
CA ARG A 78 -16.08 18.39 -16.90
C ARG A 78 -14.61 18.73 -16.65
N LEU A 79 -13.96 18.03 -15.73
CA LEU A 79 -12.55 18.21 -15.39
C LEU A 79 -11.72 17.11 -16.06
N PHE A 80 -10.46 17.42 -16.31
CA PHE A 80 -9.46 16.45 -16.76
C PHE A 80 -8.67 15.90 -15.56
N ARG A 81 -8.22 16.79 -14.67
CA ARG A 81 -7.52 16.41 -13.43
C ARG A 81 -7.74 17.42 -12.31
N VAL A 82 -7.56 16.97 -11.09
CA VAL A 82 -7.41 17.79 -9.88
C VAL A 82 -6.09 17.41 -9.24
N GLU A 83 -5.21 18.37 -9.06
CA GLU A 83 -3.94 18.20 -8.36
C GLU A 83 -4.00 18.95 -7.04
N ARG A 84 -3.42 18.37 -6.00
CA ARG A 84 -3.05 19.12 -4.81
C ARG A 84 -1.55 19.28 -4.82
N ARG A 85 -1.10 20.53 -4.72
CA ARG A 85 0.31 20.78 -4.49
C ARG A 85 0.61 20.40 -3.06
N PRO A 86 1.62 19.55 -2.80
CA PRO A 86 2.10 19.40 -1.45
C PRO A 86 2.63 20.79 -1.05
N GLU A 87 1.90 21.46 -0.17
CA GLU A 87 2.54 22.42 0.71
C GLU A 87 3.59 21.66 1.52
N ALA A 88 4.63 22.35 2.00
CA ALA A 88 5.55 21.72 2.93
C ALA A 88 4.70 21.02 4.00
N PRO A 89 4.95 19.72 4.30
CA PRO A 89 4.14 19.00 5.25
C PRO A 89 4.04 19.86 6.52
N PRO A 90 2.83 20.05 7.07
CA PRO A 90 2.69 20.86 8.27
C PRO A 90 3.64 20.32 9.34
N PRO A 91 4.25 21.20 10.16
CA PRO A 91 5.09 20.75 11.27
C PRO A 91 4.27 19.80 12.14
N GLY A 92 4.72 18.55 12.24
CA GLY A 92 3.98 17.48 12.87
C GLY A 92 4.65 16.13 12.67
N PRO A 93 4.23 15.09 13.42
CA PRO A 93 4.83 13.77 13.31
C PRO A 93 4.69 13.27 11.88
N ALA A 94 5.80 12.84 11.29
CA ALA A 94 5.79 12.22 9.98
C ALA A 94 4.83 11.01 10.01
N PRO A 95 3.93 10.86 9.01
CA PRO A 95 2.99 9.75 8.98
C PRO A 95 3.73 8.42 9.04
N ASN A 96 3.13 7.42 9.71
CA ASN A 96 3.80 6.15 9.92
C ASN A 96 4.04 5.48 8.57
N PRO A 97 5.30 5.23 8.17
CA PRO A 97 5.58 4.56 6.92
C PRO A 97 4.93 3.18 6.92
N GLN A 98 3.99 3.00 6.01
CA GLN A 98 3.23 1.76 5.94
C GLN A 98 4.15 0.61 5.49
N PRO A 99 4.23 -0.50 6.24
CA PRO A 99 5.24 -1.52 6.02
C PRO A 99 4.92 -2.41 4.81
N PHE A 100 3.65 -2.50 4.42
CA PHE A 100 3.19 -3.34 3.32
C PHE A 100 2.64 -2.53 2.15
N ILE A 101 2.90 -3.05 0.96
CA ILE A 101 2.38 -2.56 -0.32
C ILE A 101 1.63 -3.70 -0.98
N LEU A 102 0.32 -3.56 -1.09
CA LEU A 102 -0.54 -4.47 -1.84
C LEU A 102 -0.63 -4.01 -3.29
N GLU A 103 -0.15 -4.84 -4.21
CA GLU A 103 -0.20 -4.60 -5.65
C GLU A 103 -1.51 -5.14 -6.23
N LEU A 104 -2.25 -4.29 -6.94
CA LEU A 104 -3.57 -4.58 -7.53
C LEU A 104 -3.51 -4.37 -9.05
N GLY A 105 -3.59 -5.46 -9.80
CA GLY A 105 -3.36 -5.43 -11.24
C GLY A 105 -2.07 -4.67 -11.64
N ALA A 106 -2.06 -4.04 -12.82
CA ALA A 106 -0.80 -3.64 -13.44
C ALA A 106 -0.14 -2.34 -12.99
N ASN A 107 -0.81 -1.50 -12.18
CA ASN A 107 -0.24 -0.20 -11.76
C ASN A 107 -0.98 0.40 -10.55
N GLN A 108 -1.76 -0.39 -9.82
CA GLN A 108 -2.44 0.08 -8.62
C GLN A 108 -1.75 -0.51 -7.40
N ARG A 109 -1.69 0.29 -6.34
CA ARG A 109 -1.05 -0.09 -5.09
C ARG A 109 -1.73 0.59 -3.92
N LEU A 110 -1.80 -0.15 -2.82
CA LEU A 110 -2.30 0.32 -1.54
C LEU A 110 -1.23 0.03 -0.49
N SER A 111 -0.75 1.07 0.18
CA SER A 111 0.18 0.94 1.29
C SER A 111 -0.59 0.94 2.60
N GLY A 112 -0.33 -0.04 3.47
CA GLY A 112 -1.04 -0.17 4.75
C GLY A 112 -0.37 -1.10 5.75
N GLN A 113 -0.98 -1.20 6.93
CA GLN A 113 -0.68 -2.25 7.89
C GLN A 113 -1.47 -3.50 7.52
N LEU A 114 -0.80 -4.64 7.44
CA LEU A 114 -1.48 -5.91 7.20
C LEU A 114 -2.24 -6.34 8.46
N LEU A 115 -3.55 -6.53 8.32
CA LEU A 115 -4.38 -7.11 9.37
C LEU A 115 -4.46 -8.63 9.18
N THR A 116 -4.97 -9.09 8.04
CA THR A 116 -5.11 -10.52 7.74
C THR A 116 -5.11 -10.79 6.25
N ILE A 117 -4.69 -11.99 5.85
CA ILE A 117 -4.97 -12.62 4.56
C ILE A 117 -5.61 -13.97 4.84
N ASP A 118 -6.71 -14.23 4.16
CA ASP A 118 -7.34 -15.55 4.12
C ASP A 118 -7.41 -16.09 2.67
N GLU A 119 -8.20 -17.14 2.45
CA GLU A 119 -8.39 -17.76 1.13
C GLU A 119 -8.92 -16.78 0.07
N THR A 120 -9.67 -15.75 0.49
CA THR A 120 -10.46 -14.89 -0.40
C THR A 120 -10.19 -13.40 -0.23
N THR A 121 -9.70 -12.97 0.93
CA THR A 121 -9.68 -11.57 1.32
C THR A 121 -8.33 -11.19 1.93
N ILE A 122 -7.86 -10.00 1.57
CA ILE A 122 -6.73 -9.30 2.17
C ILE A 122 -7.29 -8.08 2.89
N ARG A 123 -7.00 -7.94 4.18
CA ARG A 123 -7.42 -6.79 5.00
C ARG A 123 -6.22 -5.95 5.38
N LEU A 124 -6.28 -4.67 5.02
CA LEU A 124 -5.28 -3.67 5.37
C LEU A 124 -5.92 -2.58 6.22
N SER A 125 -5.14 -1.98 7.09
CA SER A 125 -5.45 -0.71 7.75
C SER A 125 -4.68 0.40 7.02
N LEU A 126 -5.39 1.37 6.45
CA LEU A 126 -4.81 2.45 5.64
C LEU A 126 -4.54 3.70 6.48
N GLY A 127 -3.33 4.24 6.35
CA GLY A 127 -2.91 5.48 7.00
C GLY A 127 -2.96 5.42 8.54
N ASP A 128 -2.82 6.59 9.17
CA ASP A 128 -2.74 6.68 10.64
C ASP A 128 -4.13 6.60 11.32
N ARG A 129 -5.22 6.82 10.56
CA ARG A 129 -6.60 6.70 11.07
C ARG A 129 -7.06 5.25 11.23
N GLY A 130 -6.33 4.32 10.61
CA GLY A 130 -6.63 2.92 10.68
C GLY A 130 -7.88 2.48 9.91
N ASP A 131 -8.20 3.17 8.80
CA ASP A 131 -9.35 2.81 7.98
C ASP A 131 -9.15 1.41 7.38
N GLU A 132 -9.99 0.46 7.78
CA GLU A 132 -9.91 -0.92 7.29
C GLU A 132 -10.42 -1.02 5.84
N VAL A 133 -9.61 -1.63 4.98
CA VAL A 133 -9.96 -1.96 3.61
C VAL A 133 -9.84 -3.47 3.42
N ALA A 134 -10.91 -4.06 2.89
CA ALA A 134 -10.95 -5.46 2.49
C ALA A 134 -10.87 -5.57 0.96
N VAL A 135 -9.84 -6.23 0.46
CA VAL A 135 -9.63 -6.49 -0.95
C VAL A 135 -9.77 -7.96 -1.24
N ASN A 136 -10.56 -8.30 -2.26
CA ASN A 136 -10.64 -9.65 -2.77
C ASN A 136 -9.26 -10.06 -3.33
N ARG A 137 -8.72 -11.16 -2.81
CA ARG A 137 -7.41 -11.69 -3.16
C ARG A 137 -7.26 -11.98 -4.66
N LEU A 138 -8.35 -12.26 -5.37
CA LEU A 138 -8.38 -12.44 -6.82
C LEU A 138 -8.03 -11.16 -7.60
N GLY A 139 -8.15 -9.98 -6.99
CA GLY A 139 -7.73 -8.71 -7.58
C GLY A 139 -6.28 -8.35 -7.29
N ALA A 140 -5.59 -9.10 -6.42
CA ALA A 140 -4.24 -8.81 -5.97
C ALA A 140 -3.21 -9.65 -6.72
N SER A 141 -2.11 -9.01 -7.12
CA SER A 141 -0.96 -9.71 -7.72
C SER A 141 0.09 -10.07 -6.67
N ALA A 142 0.33 -9.17 -5.72
CA ALA A 142 1.35 -9.37 -4.69
C ALA A 142 1.08 -8.56 -3.42
N LEU A 143 1.66 -8.98 -2.31
CA LEU A 143 1.82 -8.18 -1.09
C LEU A 143 3.30 -8.13 -0.73
N ARG A 144 3.91 -6.95 -0.81
CA ARG A 144 5.35 -6.78 -0.57
C ARG A 144 5.58 -6.00 0.71
N GLN A 145 6.67 -6.30 1.41
CA GLN A 145 7.24 -5.29 2.29
C GLN A 145 7.86 -4.19 1.46
N ARG A 146 8.07 -3.00 2.05
CA ARG A 146 8.74 -1.89 1.36
C ARG A 146 10.04 -2.38 0.69
N PRO A 147 10.32 -1.98 -0.57
CA PRO A 147 11.49 -2.49 -1.29
C PRO A 147 12.79 -2.27 -0.50
N GLY A 148 13.51 -3.37 -0.26
CA GLY A 148 14.76 -3.37 0.49
C GLY A 148 14.60 -3.34 2.02
N GLU A 149 13.38 -3.47 2.53
CA GLU A 149 13.07 -3.49 3.96
C GLU A 149 12.34 -4.78 4.37
N ALA A 150 12.78 -5.40 5.47
CA ALA A 150 12.06 -6.50 6.09
C ALA A 150 11.86 -6.22 7.57
N ARG A 151 10.61 -6.26 8.03
CA ARG A 151 10.25 -6.02 9.42
C ARG A 151 10.72 -7.17 10.30
N VAL A 152 11.58 -6.85 11.25
CA VAL A 152 12.13 -7.80 12.24
C VAL A 152 11.21 -7.90 13.45
N LEU A 153 10.63 -6.79 13.88
CA LEU A 153 9.72 -6.68 15.02
C LEU A 153 8.77 -5.50 14.81
N ALA A 154 7.51 -5.64 15.22
CA ALA A 154 6.62 -4.51 15.50
C ALA A 154 5.91 -4.78 16.84
N GLU A 155 5.88 -3.79 17.71
CA GLU A 155 5.27 -3.86 19.04
C GLU A 155 4.50 -2.56 19.29
N GLY A 156 3.17 -2.68 19.42
CA GLY A 156 2.27 -1.58 19.81
C GLY A 156 1.67 -1.80 21.20
N PHE A 157 2.15 -2.79 21.96
CA PHE A 157 1.74 -3.12 23.32
C PHE A 157 0.26 -3.41 23.56
N GLU A 158 -0.56 -3.54 22.51
CA GLU A 158 -1.99 -3.89 22.60
C GLU A 158 -2.25 -5.22 23.28
N GLN A 159 -1.25 -6.10 23.26
CA GLN A 159 -1.13 -7.25 24.13
C GLN A 159 0.03 -6.99 25.11
N ASN A 160 0.00 -7.64 26.27
CA ASN A 160 1.13 -7.56 27.20
C ASN A 160 2.44 -7.83 26.47
N ALA A 161 3.49 -7.05 26.81
CA ALA A 161 4.81 -7.18 26.20
C ALA A 161 5.29 -8.64 26.21
N ASP A 162 5.65 -9.17 25.04
CA ASP A 162 6.04 -10.57 24.89
C ASP A 162 7.29 -10.88 25.74
N PRO A 163 7.20 -11.75 26.75
CA PRO A 163 8.33 -12.06 27.64
C PRO A 163 9.50 -12.77 26.93
N ASP A 164 9.32 -13.31 25.72
CA ASP A 164 10.41 -13.90 24.93
C ASP A 164 11.35 -12.83 24.34
N HIS A 165 10.84 -11.59 24.25
CA HIS A 165 11.52 -10.42 23.68
C HIS A 165 11.79 -9.35 24.73
N TRP A 166 10.86 -9.11 25.64
CA TRP A 166 10.94 -8.04 26.64
C TRP A 166 11.34 -8.54 28.02
N THR A 167 12.26 -7.82 28.64
CA THR A 167 12.57 -7.94 30.07
C THR A 167 12.23 -6.62 30.74
N LEU A 168 11.14 -6.61 31.52
CA LEU A 168 10.69 -5.46 32.29
C LEU A 168 11.23 -5.56 33.73
N ARG A 169 11.94 -4.53 34.18
CA ARG A 169 12.40 -4.41 35.59
C ARG A 169 11.38 -3.61 36.41
N PRO A 170 11.47 -3.63 37.76
CA PRO A 170 10.57 -2.84 38.60
C PRO A 170 10.49 -1.38 38.13
N GLY A 171 9.26 -0.88 38.05
CA GLY A 171 8.93 0.44 37.52
C GLY A 171 8.71 0.51 36.01
N ALA A 172 8.88 -0.58 35.27
CA ALA A 172 8.47 -0.68 33.87
C ALA A 172 7.22 -1.56 33.74
N GLU A 173 6.15 -1.06 33.10
CA GLU A 173 4.92 -1.81 32.89
C GLU A 173 4.21 -1.41 31.59
N VAL A 174 3.40 -2.33 31.04
CA VAL A 174 2.46 -1.99 29.98
C VAL A 174 1.17 -1.50 30.62
N ARG A 175 0.73 -0.29 30.26
CA ARG A 175 -0.42 0.39 30.86
C ARG A 175 -1.41 0.80 29.79
N LEU A 176 -2.70 0.63 30.07
CA LEU A 176 -3.78 1.19 29.25
C LEU A 176 -3.85 2.71 29.43
N LEU A 177 -3.89 3.46 28.33
CA LEU A 177 -4.04 4.90 28.37
C LEU A 177 -5.42 5.31 28.94
N PRO A 178 -5.50 6.40 29.74
CA PRO A 178 -6.75 6.78 30.42
C PRO A 178 -7.93 7.11 29.50
N ASP A 179 -7.66 7.52 28.27
CA ASP A 179 -8.65 7.85 27.24
C ASP A 179 -9.09 6.62 26.42
N GLY A 180 -8.54 5.45 26.71
CA GLY A 180 -8.76 4.23 25.93
C GLY A 180 -7.99 4.20 24.61
N GLY A 181 -7.00 5.10 24.42
CA GLY A 181 -6.18 5.22 23.22
C GLY A 181 -5.15 4.10 22.99
N GLY A 182 -5.36 2.92 23.58
CA GLY A 182 -4.45 1.78 23.47
C GLY A 182 -3.56 1.59 24.70
N HIS A 183 -2.55 0.74 24.54
CA HIS A 183 -1.59 0.40 25.58
C HIS A 183 -0.23 1.01 25.27
N VAL A 184 0.48 1.44 26.30
CA VAL A 184 1.83 1.99 26.17
C VAL A 184 2.77 1.32 27.16
N LEU A 185 4.05 1.23 26.80
CA LEU A 185 5.09 0.88 27.75
C LEU A 185 5.45 2.12 28.57
N SER A 186 5.14 2.08 29.86
CA SER A 186 5.41 3.14 30.82
C SER A 186 6.62 2.82 31.69
N LEU A 187 7.46 3.82 31.92
CA LEU A 187 8.62 3.77 32.81
C LEU A 187 8.47 4.81 33.92
N ASP A 188 8.49 4.34 35.17
CA ASP A 188 8.59 5.17 36.36
C ASP A 188 9.86 6.04 36.29
N PRO A 189 9.86 7.25 36.86
CA PRO A 189 10.96 8.20 36.74
C PRO A 189 12.15 7.91 37.69
N GLU A 190 12.13 6.77 38.41
CA GLU A 190 13.05 6.45 39.51
C GLU A 190 13.94 5.21 39.24
N GLY A 191 14.39 5.01 38.00
CA GLY A 191 15.31 3.92 37.68
C GLY A 191 14.67 2.69 37.04
N ALA A 192 13.54 2.87 36.36
CA ALA A 192 12.87 1.83 35.60
C ALA A 192 13.66 1.45 34.34
N GLU A 193 13.62 0.17 33.97
CA GLU A 193 14.31 -0.36 32.80
C GLU A 193 13.41 -1.36 32.06
N ALA A 194 13.30 -1.19 30.75
CA ALA A 194 12.73 -2.18 29.84
C ALA A 194 13.78 -2.52 28.77
N ARG A 195 14.12 -3.80 28.62
CA ARG A 195 15.06 -4.26 27.60
C ARG A 195 14.35 -5.16 26.59
N LEU A 196 14.43 -4.78 25.33
CA LEU A 196 13.96 -5.56 24.20
C LEU A 196 15.15 -6.29 23.55
N ARG A 197 15.10 -7.62 23.51
CA ARG A 197 16.00 -8.45 22.72
C ARG A 197 15.39 -8.71 21.35
N LEU A 198 16.08 -8.29 20.29
CA LEU A 198 15.59 -8.48 18.92
C LEU A 198 15.55 -9.98 18.56
N PRO A 199 14.50 -10.45 17.85
CA PRO A 199 14.40 -11.83 17.38
C PRO A 199 15.50 -12.19 16.37
N ALA A 200 16.01 -11.19 15.64
CA ALA A 200 17.12 -11.34 14.70
C ALA A 200 18.10 -10.16 14.84
N ARG A 201 19.38 -10.44 14.58
CA ARG A 201 20.42 -9.41 14.48
C ARG A 201 20.18 -8.55 13.24
N ILE A 202 20.44 -7.25 13.34
CA ILE A 202 20.26 -6.30 12.23
C ILE A 202 21.61 -5.63 11.91
N ASP A 203 22.26 -6.02 10.82
CA ASP A 203 23.54 -5.42 10.39
C ASP A 203 23.36 -3.99 9.83
N SER A 204 22.23 -3.77 9.17
CA SER A 204 21.82 -2.48 8.60
C SER A 204 20.30 -2.43 8.63
N GLY A 205 19.72 -1.29 8.98
CA GLY A 205 18.29 -1.19 9.20
C GLY A 205 17.85 0.14 9.79
N ARG A 206 16.63 0.13 10.33
CA ARG A 206 16.11 1.23 11.12
C ARG A 206 15.30 0.74 12.32
N VAL A 207 15.28 1.57 13.35
CA VAL A 207 14.40 1.43 14.50
C VAL A 207 13.58 2.71 14.64
N GLU A 208 12.30 2.55 14.92
CA GLU A 208 11.37 3.64 15.16
C GLU A 208 10.58 3.38 16.44
N LEU A 209 10.21 4.44 17.15
CA LEU A 209 9.28 4.40 18.27
C LEU A 209 8.62 5.77 18.47
N ASP A 210 7.40 5.74 19.01
CA ASP A 210 6.64 6.92 19.38
C ASP A 210 6.81 7.21 20.87
N PHE A 211 6.88 8.50 21.22
CA PHE A 211 7.00 8.95 22.60
C PHE A 211 6.39 10.34 22.80
N PRO A 212 5.83 10.66 23.98
CA PRO A 212 5.40 12.01 24.29
C PRO A 212 6.59 12.87 24.74
N TRP A 213 6.59 14.13 24.33
CA TRP A 213 7.52 15.16 24.81
C TRP A 213 6.78 16.20 25.64
N ALA A 214 7.30 16.47 26.84
CA ALA A 214 6.78 17.53 27.71
C ALA A 214 7.61 18.80 27.53
N ALA A 215 6.93 19.94 27.38
CA ALA A 215 7.61 21.24 27.22
C ALA A 215 8.37 21.74 28.47
N SER A 216 8.21 21.12 29.63
CA SER A 216 8.81 21.59 30.90
C SER A 216 9.89 20.64 31.41
N PRO A 217 11.16 21.10 31.51
CA PRO A 217 12.22 20.28 32.06
C PRO A 217 12.04 20.08 33.58
N VAL A 218 12.30 18.86 34.03
CA VAL A 218 12.38 18.38 35.41
C VAL A 218 13.85 18.08 35.75
N PRO A 219 14.56 19.00 36.43
CA PRO A 219 15.98 18.86 36.71
C PRO A 219 16.34 17.57 37.45
N GLY A 220 17.49 17.00 37.09
CA GLY A 220 18.02 15.80 37.75
C GLY A 220 17.34 14.49 37.33
N ARG A 221 16.49 14.49 36.30
CA ARG A 221 15.92 13.27 35.72
C ARG A 221 16.13 13.20 34.23
N ARG A 222 16.26 12.00 33.69
CA ARG A 222 16.22 11.79 32.24
C ARG A 222 15.68 10.41 31.96
N TRP A 223 15.17 10.22 30.75
CA TRP A 223 14.96 8.89 30.22
C TRP A 223 15.61 8.81 28.83
N VAL A 224 15.98 7.60 28.47
CA VAL A 224 16.86 7.35 27.33
C VAL A 224 16.42 6.09 26.57
N VAL A 225 16.78 6.07 25.29
CA VAL A 225 16.71 4.92 24.39
C VAL A 225 18.13 4.54 24.01
N ASP A 226 18.57 3.37 24.46
CA ASP A 226 19.86 2.79 24.08
C ASP A 226 19.65 1.83 22.90
N LEU A 227 20.30 2.11 21.78
CA LEU A 227 20.53 1.15 20.70
C LEU A 227 21.81 0.37 21.01
N ILE A 228 21.69 -0.95 21.18
CA ILE A 228 22.79 -1.81 21.62
C ILE A 228 23.27 -2.68 20.46
N PHE A 229 24.52 -2.48 20.06
CA PHE A 229 25.18 -3.17 18.96
C PHE A 229 26.23 -4.17 19.48
N ASP A 230 26.31 -5.34 18.84
CA ASP A 230 27.30 -6.39 19.13
C ASP A 230 28.62 -6.09 18.40
N GLY A 231 29.40 -5.16 18.95
CA GLY A 231 30.67 -4.70 18.38
C GLY A 231 31.86 -5.64 18.66
N PRO A 232 33.00 -5.46 17.97
CA PRO A 232 34.16 -6.35 18.08
C PRO A 232 34.81 -6.35 19.47
N ASN A 233 34.57 -5.32 20.30
CA ASN A 233 35.12 -5.17 21.65
C ASN A 233 34.04 -5.26 22.74
N GLY A 234 32.85 -5.79 22.43
CA GLY A 234 31.69 -5.86 23.31
C GLY A 234 30.56 -4.92 22.86
N GLU A 235 29.61 -4.65 23.76
CA GLU A 235 28.45 -3.80 23.46
C GLU A 235 28.89 -2.37 23.11
N GLU A 236 28.55 -1.92 21.90
CA GLU A 236 28.56 -0.51 21.50
C GLU A 236 27.16 0.05 21.73
N ILE A 237 27.05 1.24 22.32
CA ILE A 237 25.77 1.84 22.66
C ILE A 237 25.67 3.23 22.03
N THR A 238 24.63 3.43 21.23
CA THR A 238 24.17 4.76 20.83
C THR A 238 22.94 5.09 21.67
N ARG A 239 23.07 6.07 22.55
CA ARG A 239 22.06 6.48 23.52
C ARG A 239 21.41 7.77 23.05
N VAL A 240 20.10 7.75 22.88
CA VAL A 240 19.30 8.94 22.61
C VAL A 240 18.63 9.36 23.92
N VAL A 241 18.95 10.55 24.40
CA VAL A 241 18.35 11.16 25.59
C VAL A 241 17.11 11.92 25.14
N LEU A 242 15.93 11.38 25.42
CA LEU A 242 14.62 11.94 25.07
C LEU A 242 14.02 12.80 26.19
N GLY A 243 14.82 13.09 27.22
CA GLY A 243 14.58 14.21 28.11
C GLY A 243 13.70 13.92 29.31
N TRP A 244 14.18 14.35 30.48
CA TRP A 244 13.31 15.02 31.44
C TRP A 244 14.01 16.28 31.97
N ALA A 245 15.34 16.32 32.08
CA ALA A 245 16.08 17.48 32.58
C ALA A 245 16.48 18.51 31.52
N ASP A 246 16.65 18.09 30.27
CA ASP A 246 17.18 18.94 29.20
C ASP A 246 16.05 19.47 28.30
N PRO A 247 16.13 20.74 27.85
CA PRO A 247 15.12 21.33 26.97
C PRO A 247 15.20 20.82 25.53
N PHE A 248 16.23 20.02 25.20
CA PHE A 248 16.45 19.45 23.87
C PHE A 248 16.90 18.00 24.00
N PRO A 249 16.50 17.12 23.06
CA PRO A 249 17.06 15.78 22.95
C PRO A 249 18.57 15.83 22.66
N SER A 250 19.30 14.82 23.11
CA SER A 250 20.74 14.70 22.84
C SER A 250 21.14 13.25 22.56
N VAL A 251 22.37 13.06 22.08
CA VAL A 251 22.89 11.73 21.74
C VAL A 251 24.25 11.52 22.38
N GLU A 252 24.44 10.36 23.00
CA GLU A 252 25.70 9.91 23.56
C GLU A 252 26.14 8.61 22.86
N SER A 253 27.43 8.47 22.55
CA SER A 253 28.01 7.22 22.03
C SER A 253 29.00 6.63 23.02
N ARG A 254 28.85 5.34 23.35
CA ARG A 254 29.78 4.59 24.19
C ARG A 254 30.32 3.38 23.42
N GLY A 255 31.64 3.32 23.24
CA GLY A 255 32.31 2.22 22.54
C GLY A 255 32.16 2.25 21.02
N GLY A 256 31.11 2.88 20.49
CA GLY A 256 30.88 3.09 19.06
C GLY A 256 31.45 4.42 18.53
N PRO A 257 31.23 4.71 17.24
CA PRO A 257 31.65 5.96 16.62
C PRO A 257 30.95 7.20 17.19
N GLU A 258 31.63 8.34 17.04
CA GLU A 258 31.07 9.65 17.40
C GLU A 258 29.90 10.02 16.48
N ILE A 259 28.83 10.55 17.08
CA ILE A 259 27.67 11.10 16.39
C ILE A 259 27.70 12.62 16.56
N LEU A 260 27.68 13.34 15.43
CA LEU A 260 27.53 14.78 15.42
C LEU A 260 26.05 15.11 15.67
N VAL A 261 25.77 15.80 16.77
CA VAL A 261 24.41 16.14 17.21
C VAL A 261 24.07 17.56 16.81
N GLN A 262 22.85 17.78 16.33
CA GLN A 262 22.28 19.09 16.09
C GLN A 262 21.21 19.38 17.14
N PRO A 263 21.16 20.60 17.72
CA PRO A 263 20.07 20.96 18.62
C PRO A 263 18.73 20.92 17.90
N LEU A 264 17.77 20.20 18.47
CA LEU A 264 16.42 20.11 17.93
C LEU A 264 15.43 20.61 18.98
N THR A 265 14.54 21.54 18.60
CA THR A 265 13.48 22.04 19.49
C THR A 265 12.20 21.28 19.18
N LEU A 266 11.61 20.66 20.21
CA LEU A 266 10.36 19.93 20.09
C LEU A 266 9.24 20.71 20.78
N GLU A 267 8.07 20.72 20.16
CA GLU A 267 6.84 21.20 20.78
C GLU A 267 6.31 20.17 21.78
N ALA A 268 5.29 20.51 22.58
CA ALA A 268 4.65 19.50 23.42
C ALA A 268 3.74 18.62 22.55
N GLY A 269 3.88 17.30 22.66
CA GLY A 269 3.06 16.38 21.86
C GLY A 269 3.69 15.01 21.72
N THR A 270 3.13 14.19 20.84
CA THR A 270 3.69 12.90 20.44
C THR A 270 4.69 13.12 19.31
N HIS A 271 5.88 12.55 19.47
CA HIS A 271 6.97 12.61 18.53
C HIS A 271 7.44 11.20 18.18
N ARG A 272 8.11 11.08 17.04
CA ARG A 272 8.66 9.82 16.57
C ARG A 272 10.17 9.88 16.50
N LEU A 273 10.85 9.03 17.27
CA LEU A 273 12.29 8.80 17.11
C LEU A 273 12.51 7.79 15.99
N SER A 274 13.37 8.13 15.03
CA SER A 274 13.86 7.22 13.99
C SER A 274 15.39 7.15 14.02
N ALA A 275 15.91 5.94 14.07
CA ALA A 275 17.34 5.66 14.01
C ALA A 275 17.64 4.74 12.83
N ARG A 276 18.22 5.28 11.75
CA ARG A 276 18.71 4.52 10.60
C ARG A 276 20.20 4.24 10.78
N PHE A 277 20.62 3.01 10.58
CA PHE A 277 22.01 2.61 10.77
C PHE A 277 22.43 1.58 9.74
N GLY A 278 23.72 1.54 9.45
CA GLY A 278 24.40 0.54 8.64
C GLY A 278 25.91 0.75 8.79
N PRO A 279 26.77 -0.05 8.14
CA PRO A 279 28.22 -0.01 8.37
C PRO A 279 28.86 1.36 8.10
N GLU A 280 28.31 2.12 7.16
CA GLU A 280 28.87 3.41 6.73
C GLU A 280 28.28 4.61 7.48
N ARG A 281 27.04 4.51 7.97
CA ARG A 281 26.31 5.68 8.47
C ARG A 281 25.31 5.33 9.56
N THR A 282 25.22 6.23 10.53
CA THR A 282 24.12 6.34 11.48
C THR A 282 23.44 7.69 11.28
N LEU A 283 22.11 7.71 11.22
CA LEU A 283 21.26 8.89 11.16
C LEU A 283 20.16 8.75 12.21
N LEU A 284 20.07 9.73 13.09
CA LEU A 284 19.05 9.86 14.12
C LEU A 284 18.19 11.07 13.77
N ALA A 285 16.88 10.90 13.80
CA ALA A 285 15.91 11.94 13.49
C ALA A 285 14.72 11.87 14.44
N ILE A 286 14.09 13.00 14.69
CA ILE A 286 12.78 13.08 15.37
C ILE A 286 11.82 13.80 14.43
N ASP A 287 10.70 13.17 14.11
CA ASP A 287 9.70 13.66 13.13
C ASP A 287 10.28 13.97 11.74
N GLY A 288 11.40 13.32 11.39
CA GLY A 288 12.12 13.52 10.14
C GLY A 288 13.22 14.59 10.21
N ASP A 289 13.26 15.41 11.25
CA ASP A 289 14.32 16.40 11.47
C ASP A 289 15.59 15.74 12.03
N GLU A 290 16.75 16.06 11.44
CA GLU A 290 18.03 15.46 11.80
C GLU A 290 18.45 15.85 13.23
N LEU A 291 18.40 14.89 14.16
CA LEU A 291 18.94 15.02 15.52
C LEU A 291 20.45 14.79 15.53
N GLY A 292 20.93 13.82 14.75
CA GLY A 292 22.35 13.56 14.68
C GLY A 292 22.77 12.60 13.58
N ARG A 293 24.04 12.66 13.19
CA ARG A 293 24.63 11.81 12.16
C ARG A 293 26.07 11.47 12.44
N GLY A 294 26.50 10.29 12.02
CA GLY A 294 27.90 9.88 12.16
C GLY A 294 28.19 8.60 11.40
N LYS A 295 29.36 8.02 11.68
CA LYS A 295 29.73 6.71 11.13
C LYS A 295 28.81 5.62 11.72
N GLY A 296 28.61 4.57 10.93
CA GLY A 296 27.91 3.36 11.32
C GLY A 296 28.53 2.59 12.50
N PRO A 297 27.72 1.88 13.31
CA PRO A 297 28.22 0.99 14.35
C PRO A 297 29.11 -0.12 13.76
N ASN A 298 30.03 -0.68 14.55
CA ASN A 298 30.94 -1.72 14.04
C ASN A 298 30.36 -3.15 14.11
N GLY A 299 29.09 -3.30 14.47
CA GLY A 299 28.41 -4.58 14.61
C GLY A 299 26.89 -4.45 14.52
N PRO A 300 26.17 -5.57 14.47
CA PRO A 300 24.71 -5.55 14.29
C PRO A 300 24.00 -5.07 15.54
N LEU A 301 22.83 -4.46 15.35
CA LEU A 301 21.89 -4.17 16.43
C LEU A 301 21.33 -5.49 16.97
N VAL A 302 21.35 -5.64 18.30
CA VAL A 302 20.89 -6.86 18.98
C VAL A 302 19.82 -6.61 20.04
N ALA A 303 19.73 -5.38 20.54
CA ALA A 303 18.74 -5.02 21.56
C ALA A 303 18.44 -3.52 21.56
N LEU A 304 17.27 -3.18 22.10
CA LEU A 304 16.95 -1.84 22.58
C LEU A 304 16.85 -1.87 24.10
N ARG A 305 17.26 -0.80 24.77
CA ARG A 305 17.00 -0.61 26.19
C ARG A 305 16.44 0.77 26.45
N LEU A 306 15.27 0.80 27.08
CA LEU A 306 14.60 1.99 27.56
C LEU A 306 14.89 2.11 29.06
N LEU A 307 15.32 3.28 29.51
CA LEU A 307 15.79 3.48 30.88
C LEU A 307 15.40 4.86 31.38
N SER A 308 14.90 4.95 32.60
CA SER A 308 14.80 6.21 33.35
C SER A 308 15.94 6.30 34.37
N GLU A 309 16.46 7.51 34.58
CA GLU A 309 17.55 7.79 35.51
C GLU A 309 17.19 9.03 36.35
N ALA A 310 17.41 8.95 37.66
CA ALA A 310 17.29 10.07 38.59
C ALA A 310 18.62 10.33 39.31
N SER A 311 19.03 11.59 39.38
CA SER A 311 20.16 12.03 40.18
C SER A 311 19.81 11.91 41.68
N ARG A 312 20.84 11.85 42.53
CA ARG A 312 20.65 11.74 43.99
C ARG A 312 19.90 12.93 44.58
N ASP A 313 19.99 14.09 43.95
CA ASP A 313 19.41 15.36 44.42
C ASP A 313 18.06 15.66 43.73
N ALA A 314 17.52 14.73 42.95
CA ALA A 314 16.33 14.95 42.16
C ALA A 314 15.08 14.98 43.07
N GLY A 315 14.27 16.04 42.96
CA GLY A 315 13.03 16.23 43.77
C GLY A 315 11.94 15.18 43.50
N PRO A 316 10.77 15.25 44.15
CA PRO A 316 9.67 14.32 43.89
C PRO A 316 9.15 14.42 42.44
N ALA A 317 8.76 13.29 41.84
CA ALA A 317 8.38 13.17 40.42
C ALA A 317 6.93 12.69 40.23
N ALA A 318 6.00 13.22 41.03
CA ALA A 318 4.59 12.80 40.99
C ALA A 318 3.98 13.08 39.61
N GLY A 319 3.41 12.04 38.98
CA GLY A 319 2.75 12.13 37.67
C GLY A 319 3.71 12.17 36.48
N LEU A 320 5.00 11.94 36.69
CA LEU A 320 6.00 11.85 35.62
C LEU A 320 6.18 10.39 35.21
N SER A 321 6.08 10.09 33.93
CA SER A 321 6.40 8.77 33.36
C SER A 321 6.91 8.93 31.95
N ALA A 322 7.93 8.18 31.56
CA ALA A 322 8.26 8.05 30.15
C ALA A 322 7.34 7.00 29.53
N GLU A 323 6.75 7.32 28.39
CA GLU A 323 5.83 6.42 27.68
C GLU A 323 6.40 6.15 26.28
N VAL A 324 6.33 4.89 25.85
CA VAL A 324 6.80 4.45 24.54
C VAL A 324 5.73 3.58 23.89
N ASP A 325 5.52 3.80 22.60
CA ASP A 325 4.60 3.04 21.76
C ASP A 325 5.18 2.78 20.36
N ASN A 326 4.52 1.93 19.57
CA ASN A 326 4.80 1.64 18.15
C ASN A 326 6.28 1.37 17.84
N VAL A 327 6.91 0.50 18.65
CA VAL A 327 8.30 0.11 18.44
C VAL A 327 8.40 -0.76 17.18
N LEU A 328 9.10 -0.25 16.17
CA LEU A 328 9.31 -0.93 14.89
C LEU A 328 10.81 -1.14 14.67
N ALA A 329 11.22 -2.38 14.38
CA ALA A 329 12.58 -2.69 13.96
C ALA A 329 12.56 -3.32 12.56
N VAL A 330 13.32 -2.74 11.64
CA VAL A 330 13.41 -3.14 10.24
C VAL A 330 14.86 -3.42 9.88
N ARG A 331 15.10 -4.50 9.16
CA ARG A 331 16.40 -4.76 8.51
C ARG A 331 16.36 -4.33 7.05
N PHE A 332 17.47 -3.78 6.59
CA PHE A 332 17.67 -3.50 5.17
C PHE A 332 18.30 -4.70 4.47
N PHE A 333 17.85 -4.96 3.25
CA PHE A 333 18.40 -5.99 2.39
C PHE A 333 18.40 -5.53 0.94
N SER A 334 19.22 -6.17 0.11
CA SER A 334 19.16 -5.97 -1.33
C SER A 334 18.09 -6.90 -1.91
N PRO A 335 17.01 -6.37 -2.51
CA PRO A 335 15.99 -7.21 -3.14
C PRO A 335 16.63 -8.12 -4.18
N ALA A 336 16.27 -9.41 -4.16
CA ALA A 336 16.63 -10.29 -5.25
C ALA A 336 15.98 -9.79 -6.54
N THR A 337 16.77 -9.72 -7.60
CA THR A 337 16.31 -9.30 -8.94
C THR A 337 15.75 -10.47 -9.75
N SER A 338 15.61 -11.67 -9.16
CA SER A 338 15.09 -12.83 -9.88
C SER A 338 13.61 -12.64 -10.21
N VAL A 339 13.23 -13.01 -11.42
CA VAL A 339 11.90 -12.69 -11.99
C VAL A 339 11.03 -13.91 -12.19
N GLU A 340 11.51 -15.09 -11.78
CA GLU A 340 10.70 -16.30 -11.88
C GLU A 340 9.55 -16.21 -10.87
N VAL A 341 8.34 -16.10 -11.40
CA VAL A 341 7.05 -16.18 -10.70
C VAL A 341 6.23 -17.15 -11.52
N ASP A 342 5.80 -18.24 -10.90
CA ASP A 342 4.83 -19.16 -11.51
C ASP A 342 3.43 -18.55 -11.32
N PRO A 343 2.73 -18.13 -12.40
CA PRO A 343 1.41 -17.52 -12.27
C PRO A 343 0.34 -18.47 -11.72
N ASP A 344 0.57 -19.79 -11.73
CA ASP A 344 -0.41 -20.79 -11.32
C ASP A 344 -0.30 -21.20 -9.84
N GLN A 345 0.66 -20.64 -9.08
CA GLN A 345 0.85 -20.93 -7.66
C GLN A 345 1.05 -19.66 -6.82
N ASP A 346 0.82 -19.75 -5.51
CA ASP A 346 1.27 -18.70 -4.61
C ASP A 346 2.77 -18.88 -4.34
N GLU A 347 3.45 -17.76 -4.11
CA GLU A 347 4.87 -17.72 -3.83
C GLU A 347 5.14 -16.88 -2.59
N VAL A 348 5.97 -17.40 -1.69
CA VAL A 348 6.61 -16.64 -0.63
C VAL A 348 8.05 -16.38 -1.04
N ARG A 349 8.40 -15.11 -1.21
CA ARG A 349 9.79 -14.72 -1.45
C ARG A 349 10.47 -14.42 -0.13
N LEU A 350 11.63 -15.02 0.11
CA LEU A 350 12.43 -14.77 1.30
C LEU A 350 13.37 -13.58 1.09
N VAL A 351 13.80 -12.98 2.20
CA VAL A 351 14.83 -11.92 2.21
C VAL A 351 16.17 -12.40 1.66
N SER A 352 16.45 -13.72 1.73
CA SER A 352 17.63 -14.33 1.08
C SER A 352 17.55 -14.29 -0.45
N GLY A 353 16.36 -14.06 -1.01
CA GLY A 353 16.07 -14.22 -2.44
C GLY A 353 15.52 -15.59 -2.84
N ASP A 354 15.52 -16.55 -1.90
CA ASP A 354 14.92 -17.86 -2.14
C ASP A 354 13.40 -17.76 -2.29
N GLN A 355 12.82 -18.72 -3.00
CA GLN A 355 11.40 -18.78 -3.30
C GLN A 355 10.81 -20.08 -2.73
N LEU A 356 9.63 -19.97 -2.13
CA LEU A 356 8.84 -21.12 -1.69
C LEU A 356 7.48 -21.05 -2.37
N TRP A 357 7.11 -22.12 -3.07
CA TRP A 357 5.82 -22.21 -3.76
C TRP A 357 4.86 -23.14 -3.01
N GLY A 358 3.58 -22.80 -3.06
CA GLY A 358 2.52 -23.57 -2.41
C GLY A 358 1.19 -22.85 -2.43
N GLU A 359 0.29 -23.26 -1.54
CA GLU A 359 -0.97 -22.57 -1.31
C GLU A 359 -0.84 -21.68 -0.06
N LEU A 360 -1.02 -20.38 -0.23
CA LEU A 360 -1.06 -19.46 0.91
C LEU A 360 -2.39 -19.66 1.65
N VAL A 361 -2.30 -20.22 2.86
CA VAL A 361 -3.44 -20.52 3.72
C VAL A 361 -3.90 -19.28 4.47
N SER A 362 -2.94 -18.55 5.06
CA SER A 362 -3.21 -17.31 5.77
C SER A 362 -1.96 -16.48 5.97
N ALA A 363 -2.15 -15.19 6.22
CA ALA A 363 -1.12 -14.33 6.77
C ALA A 363 -1.74 -13.36 7.76
N GLY A 364 -0.97 -12.93 8.74
CA GLY A 364 -1.36 -11.91 9.70
C GLY A 364 -0.25 -10.88 9.88
N PRO A 365 -0.35 -10.05 10.93
CA PRO A 365 0.66 -9.05 11.21
C PRO A 365 1.98 -9.66 11.64
N ASP A 366 2.09 -10.95 11.99
CA ASP A 366 3.35 -11.50 12.52
C ASP A 366 3.99 -12.55 11.61
N SER A 367 3.16 -13.33 10.93
CA SER A 367 3.61 -14.49 10.15
C SER A 367 2.73 -14.80 8.96
N VAL A 368 3.27 -15.61 8.07
CA VAL A 368 2.63 -16.19 6.89
C VAL A 368 2.62 -17.71 7.03
N THR A 369 1.48 -18.34 6.75
CA THR A 369 1.33 -19.79 6.68
C THR A 369 1.12 -20.23 5.24
N LEU A 370 2.06 -21.02 4.72
CA LEU A 370 2.05 -21.61 3.38
C LEU A 370 1.91 -23.14 3.49
N LEU A 371 1.08 -23.75 2.65
CA LEU A 371 1.02 -25.20 2.49
C LEU A 371 1.93 -25.60 1.32
N ALA A 372 3.14 -26.08 1.62
CA ALA A 372 4.09 -26.57 0.62
C ALA A 372 4.19 -28.09 0.69
N LEU A 373 3.92 -28.79 -0.42
CA LEU A 373 3.89 -30.26 -0.47
C LEU A 373 3.01 -30.87 0.63
N ASP A 374 1.79 -30.33 0.82
CA ASP A 374 0.81 -30.71 1.85
C ASP A 374 1.32 -30.56 3.30
N ARG A 375 2.37 -29.77 3.52
CA ARG A 375 2.91 -29.48 4.86
C ARG A 375 2.80 -27.99 5.17
N PRO A 376 2.18 -27.63 6.30
CA PRO A 376 2.11 -26.23 6.70
C PRO A 376 3.51 -25.76 7.14
N ILE A 377 3.94 -24.64 6.58
CA ILE A 377 5.17 -23.92 6.92
C ILE A 377 4.74 -22.54 7.41
N SER A 378 5.15 -22.19 8.63
CA SER A 378 4.94 -20.85 9.18
C SER A 378 6.26 -20.07 9.12
N LEU A 379 6.20 -18.88 8.53
CA LEU A 379 7.35 -18.01 8.33
C LEU A 379 7.07 -16.62 8.93
N PRO A 380 7.95 -16.09 9.79
CA PRO A 380 7.80 -14.73 10.28
C PRO A 380 8.11 -13.72 9.18
N TRP A 381 7.48 -12.54 9.22
CA TRP A 381 7.74 -11.46 8.25
C TRP A 381 9.20 -11.00 8.21
N SER A 382 9.96 -11.25 9.28
CA SER A 382 11.40 -10.99 9.31
C SER A 382 12.16 -11.77 8.23
N GLN A 383 11.66 -12.91 7.79
CA GLN A 383 12.28 -13.77 6.78
C GLN A 383 11.73 -13.55 5.37
N ILE A 384 10.62 -12.84 5.22
CA ILE A 384 9.85 -12.73 3.97
C ILE A 384 10.14 -11.36 3.35
N ALA A 385 10.37 -11.29 2.05
CA ALA A 385 10.42 -10.04 1.29
C ALA A 385 9.03 -9.66 0.77
N GLY A 386 8.24 -10.65 0.35
CA GLY A 386 6.87 -10.45 -0.13
C GLY A 386 6.20 -11.76 -0.50
N LEU A 387 4.95 -11.63 -0.92
CA LEU A 387 4.07 -12.69 -1.39
C LEU A 387 3.66 -12.36 -2.82
N SER A 388 3.67 -13.35 -3.70
CA SER A 388 2.99 -13.28 -5.00
C SER A 388 1.80 -14.23 -4.95
N PHE A 389 0.64 -13.77 -5.42
CA PHE A 389 -0.57 -14.60 -5.42
C PHE A 389 -0.75 -15.29 -6.77
N ARG A 390 -1.31 -16.50 -6.72
CA ARG A 390 -1.77 -17.22 -7.92
C ARG A 390 -2.74 -16.35 -8.74
N ARG A 391 -2.50 -16.25 -10.04
CA ARG A 391 -3.26 -15.44 -11.00
C ARG A 391 -4.44 -16.20 -11.58
N ALA A 392 -5.45 -16.43 -10.77
CA ALA A 392 -6.71 -17.03 -11.23
C ALA A 392 -7.63 -15.96 -11.82
N PRO A 393 -7.82 -15.88 -13.16
CA PRO A 393 -8.63 -14.84 -13.75
C PRO A 393 -10.10 -15.03 -13.37
N GLN A 394 -10.64 -14.09 -12.61
CA GLN A 394 -12.05 -14.04 -12.28
C GLN A 394 -12.57 -12.61 -12.44
N PRO A 395 -13.71 -12.40 -13.13
CA PRO A 395 -14.28 -11.07 -13.27
C PRO A 395 -14.61 -10.44 -11.91
N GLY A 396 -14.31 -9.15 -11.78
CA GLY A 396 -14.64 -8.37 -10.59
C GLY A 396 -16.10 -7.91 -10.59
N GLU A 397 -16.52 -7.29 -9.49
CA GLU A 397 -17.84 -6.68 -9.43
C GLU A 397 -17.93 -5.48 -10.39
N PRO A 398 -19.00 -5.34 -11.19
CA PRO A 398 -19.18 -4.17 -12.03
C PRO A 398 -19.29 -2.90 -11.20
N VAL A 399 -18.57 -1.86 -11.59
CA VAL A 399 -18.65 -0.52 -10.96
C VAL A 399 -19.21 0.50 -11.95
N SER A 400 -19.93 1.52 -11.47
CA SER A 400 -20.59 2.51 -12.34
C SER A 400 -20.49 3.92 -11.77
N GLY A 401 -20.31 4.90 -12.65
CA GLY A 401 -20.22 6.31 -12.26
C GLY A 401 -19.11 7.05 -13.01
N THR A 402 -18.58 8.11 -12.41
CA THR A 402 -17.39 8.80 -12.92
C THR A 402 -16.18 7.93 -12.64
N ILE A 403 -15.54 7.44 -13.70
CA ILE A 403 -14.33 6.63 -13.63
C ILE A 403 -13.17 7.57 -13.40
N ILE A 404 -12.46 7.34 -12.30
CA ILE A 404 -11.34 8.17 -11.86
C ILE A 404 -10.14 7.31 -11.51
N ARG A 405 -8.98 7.93 -11.56
CA ARG A 405 -7.73 7.41 -11.02
C ARG A 405 -7.23 8.38 -9.98
N VAL A 406 -6.93 7.86 -8.79
CA VAL A 406 -6.49 8.67 -7.65
C VAL A 406 -5.09 8.23 -7.24
N GLU A 407 -4.23 9.20 -6.99
CA GLU A 407 -2.87 9.04 -6.46
C GLU A 407 -2.73 9.84 -5.17
N TRP A 408 -2.16 9.24 -4.12
CA TRP A 408 -1.95 9.87 -2.82
C TRP A 408 -0.60 9.50 -2.20
N ALA A 409 -0.14 10.28 -1.23
CA ALA A 409 1.09 9.99 -0.51
C ALA A 409 0.93 8.76 0.39
N SER A 410 1.86 7.80 0.30
CA SER A 410 1.91 6.57 1.11
C SER A 410 2.63 6.74 2.46
N GLY A 411 2.87 7.98 2.88
CA GLY A 411 3.56 8.35 4.12
C GLY A 411 5.09 8.47 4.02
N ASP A 412 5.70 7.84 3.01
CA ASP A 412 7.14 7.94 2.76
C ASP A 412 7.45 8.79 1.51
N PRO A 413 8.30 9.82 1.62
CA PRO A 413 8.59 10.72 0.49
C PRO A 413 9.38 10.05 -0.63
N ASP A 414 10.19 9.03 -0.32
CA ASP A 414 11.00 8.28 -1.29
C ASP A 414 10.20 7.17 -1.99
N SER A 415 9.04 6.80 -1.44
CA SER A 415 8.16 5.78 -2.00
C SER A 415 7.30 6.35 -3.12
N LEU A 416 6.98 5.47 -4.06
CA LEU A 416 6.01 5.80 -5.08
C LEU A 416 4.63 6.03 -4.44
N PRO A 417 3.84 7.01 -4.93
CA PRO A 417 2.53 7.31 -4.37
C PRO A 417 1.59 6.14 -4.60
N ASP A 418 0.76 5.85 -3.61
CA ASP A 418 -0.34 4.90 -3.77
C ASP A 418 -1.27 5.35 -4.90
N ARG A 419 -1.90 4.38 -5.55
CA ARG A 419 -2.68 4.61 -6.76
C ARG A 419 -3.79 3.60 -6.88
N ILE A 420 -5.00 4.06 -7.17
CA ILE A 420 -6.15 3.20 -7.45
C ILE A 420 -6.98 3.76 -8.61
N GLU A 421 -7.65 2.87 -9.34
CA GLU A 421 -8.61 3.22 -10.38
C GLU A 421 -9.96 2.58 -10.07
N GLY A 422 -11.02 3.36 -10.22
CA GLY A 422 -12.38 2.90 -9.94
C GLY A 422 -13.40 3.97 -10.29
N THR A 423 -14.57 3.89 -9.68
CA THR A 423 -15.61 4.90 -9.82
C THR A 423 -15.73 5.72 -8.55
N LEU A 424 -15.95 7.03 -8.70
CA LEU A 424 -16.13 7.93 -7.58
C LEU A 424 -17.45 7.62 -6.87
N ALA A 425 -17.36 7.14 -5.62
CA ALA A 425 -18.49 6.72 -4.81
C ALA A 425 -18.95 7.81 -3.83
N GLY A 426 -18.06 8.73 -3.45
CA GLY A 426 -18.38 9.80 -2.52
C GLY A 426 -17.19 10.71 -2.22
N LEU A 427 -17.49 11.85 -1.62
CA LEU A 427 -16.52 12.83 -1.15
C LEU A 427 -17.08 13.47 0.12
N ASP A 428 -16.24 13.61 1.13
CA ASP A 428 -16.48 14.44 2.29
C ASP A 428 -15.24 15.28 2.61
N ASP A 429 -15.24 15.99 3.74
CA ASP A 429 -14.13 16.85 4.13
C ASP A 429 -12.86 16.03 4.45
N ALA A 430 -13.02 14.77 4.84
CA ALA A 430 -11.94 13.90 5.28
C ALA A 430 -11.39 12.99 4.17
N SER A 431 -12.22 12.56 3.22
CA SER A 431 -11.91 11.44 2.34
C SER A 431 -12.56 11.53 0.95
N ILE A 432 -11.88 10.93 -0.02
CA ILE A 432 -12.42 10.58 -1.34
C ILE A 432 -12.70 9.09 -1.34
N ARG A 433 -13.94 8.68 -1.63
CA ARG A 433 -14.34 7.27 -1.60
C ARG A 433 -14.41 6.74 -3.03
N VAL A 434 -13.64 5.68 -3.32
CA VAL A 434 -13.54 5.09 -4.66
C VAL A 434 -14.07 3.65 -4.62
N ALA A 435 -15.12 3.36 -5.39
CA ALA A 435 -15.61 2.00 -5.60
C ALA A 435 -14.76 1.30 -6.66
N THR A 436 -14.19 0.15 -6.31
CA THR A 436 -13.30 -0.65 -7.15
C THR A 436 -13.84 -2.07 -7.35
N PRO A 437 -13.51 -2.75 -8.47
CA PRO A 437 -14.06 -4.06 -8.78
C PRO A 437 -13.71 -5.17 -7.76
N TYR A 438 -12.58 -5.06 -7.07
CA TYR A 438 -12.09 -6.07 -6.13
C TYR A 438 -11.88 -5.56 -4.70
N GLY A 439 -11.80 -4.24 -4.48
CA GLY A 439 -11.56 -3.64 -3.16
C GLY A 439 -12.80 -3.03 -2.50
N GLY A 440 -13.98 -3.19 -3.09
CA GLY A 440 -15.18 -2.51 -2.62
C GLY A 440 -14.99 -0.98 -2.63
N ILE A 441 -15.39 -0.29 -1.56
CA ILE A 441 -15.21 1.16 -1.43
C ILE A 441 -13.95 1.45 -0.61
N ILE A 442 -12.95 2.07 -1.23
CA ILE A 442 -11.69 2.45 -0.62
C ILE A 442 -11.75 3.93 -0.21
N PRO A 443 -11.60 4.28 1.08
CA PRO A 443 -11.45 5.65 1.53
C PRO A 443 -10.01 6.13 1.32
N ILE A 444 -9.84 7.25 0.61
CA ILE A 444 -8.54 7.88 0.37
C ILE A 444 -8.51 9.16 1.19
N PRO A 445 -7.58 9.30 2.16
CA PRO A 445 -7.47 10.52 2.96
C PRO A 445 -7.27 11.73 2.07
N ARG A 446 -8.20 12.68 2.14
CA ARG A 446 -8.21 13.84 1.25
C ARG A 446 -6.96 14.67 1.45
N ASN A 447 -6.44 14.79 2.68
CA ASN A 447 -5.19 15.47 3.02
C ASN A 447 -3.95 14.89 2.30
N LEU A 448 -3.96 13.60 1.98
CA LEU A 448 -2.85 12.91 1.29
C LEU A 448 -2.97 12.90 -0.23
N LEU A 449 -4.10 13.37 -0.79
CA LEU A 449 -4.32 13.44 -2.23
C LEU A 449 -3.16 14.17 -2.91
N ARG A 450 -2.60 13.55 -3.96
CA ARG A 450 -1.66 14.21 -4.89
C ARG A 450 -2.34 14.56 -6.19
N ARG A 451 -3.07 13.59 -6.76
CA ARG A 451 -3.71 13.72 -8.08
C ARG A 451 -4.99 12.90 -8.15
N LEU A 452 -6.02 13.47 -8.76
CA LEU A 452 -7.22 12.79 -9.23
C LEU A 452 -7.33 13.07 -10.73
N GLU A 453 -7.37 12.02 -11.54
CA GLU A 453 -7.57 12.09 -12.99
C GLU A 453 -8.95 11.54 -13.34
N VAL A 454 -9.69 12.29 -14.15
CA VAL A 454 -11.01 11.88 -14.63
C VAL A 454 -10.80 11.14 -15.94
N LEU A 455 -11.09 9.84 -15.92
CA LEU A 455 -10.95 9.00 -17.11
C LEU A 455 -12.22 9.09 -17.96
N GLY A 456 -13.39 9.17 -17.31
CA GLY A 456 -14.65 9.50 -17.95
C GLY A 456 -15.84 9.02 -17.13
N ARG A 457 -16.93 8.59 -17.77
CA ARG A 457 -18.15 8.15 -17.08
C ARG A 457 -18.76 6.93 -17.76
N GLY A 458 -19.14 5.93 -16.98
CA GLY A 458 -19.74 4.70 -17.52
C GLY A 458 -19.87 3.58 -16.49
N ARG A 459 -20.11 2.37 -17.00
CA ARG A 459 -20.01 1.11 -16.25
C ARG A 459 -18.74 0.38 -16.66
N VAL A 460 -18.01 -0.21 -15.71
CA VAL A 460 -16.79 -0.98 -15.95
C VAL A 460 -16.95 -2.37 -15.35
N LEU A 461 -16.59 -3.39 -16.11
CA LEU A 461 -16.41 -4.77 -15.64
C LEU A 461 -14.98 -5.20 -15.96
N VAL A 462 -14.17 -5.50 -14.95
CA VAL A 462 -12.85 -6.09 -15.16
C VAL A 462 -12.99 -7.58 -15.37
N ILE A 463 -12.51 -8.09 -16.50
CA ILE A 463 -12.53 -9.51 -16.86
C ILE A 463 -11.30 -10.23 -16.31
N ASP A 464 -10.12 -9.64 -16.49
CA ASP A 464 -8.85 -10.14 -15.95
C ASP A 464 -8.07 -8.96 -15.37
N PRO A 465 -7.79 -8.94 -14.06
CA PRO A 465 -7.03 -7.87 -13.43
C PRO A 465 -5.52 -8.10 -13.55
N HIS A 466 -5.07 -9.29 -13.94
CA HIS A 466 -3.67 -9.66 -13.85
C HIS A 466 -2.90 -9.39 -15.14
N PRO A 467 -1.62 -9.00 -15.04
CA PRO A 467 -0.68 -9.02 -16.15
C PRO A 467 -0.55 -10.41 -16.78
N ARG A 468 -0.59 -10.44 -18.11
CA ARG A 468 -0.39 -11.61 -18.98
C ARG A 468 0.68 -11.30 -20.01
N HIS A 469 1.44 -12.31 -20.39
CA HIS A 469 2.47 -12.21 -21.43
C HIS A 469 2.08 -13.14 -22.56
N LEU A 470 1.73 -12.58 -23.73
CA LEU A 470 1.53 -13.39 -24.94
C LEU A 470 2.78 -13.31 -25.80
N GLY A 471 3.24 -14.45 -26.30
CA GLY A 471 4.43 -14.53 -27.13
C GLY A 471 5.10 -15.90 -27.07
N ASP A 472 6.37 -15.94 -27.45
CA ASP A 472 7.17 -17.16 -27.51
C ASP A 472 8.58 -17.01 -26.89
N GLN A 473 8.96 -15.82 -26.40
CA GLN A 473 10.27 -15.58 -25.79
C GLN A 473 10.17 -15.02 -24.37
N PRO A 474 11.13 -15.32 -23.49
CA PRO A 474 11.18 -14.68 -22.20
C PRO A 474 11.50 -13.17 -22.32
N MET A 475 10.69 -12.32 -21.68
CA MET A 475 10.89 -10.86 -21.64
C MET A 475 10.98 -10.33 -20.21
N PRO A 476 12.17 -9.95 -19.71
CA PRO A 476 12.35 -9.45 -18.34
C PRO A 476 11.52 -8.21 -17.97
N GLU A 477 11.11 -7.41 -18.96
CA GLU A 477 10.26 -6.24 -18.79
C GLU A 477 8.76 -6.56 -18.69
N LEU A 478 8.35 -7.80 -19.00
CA LEU A 478 6.98 -8.26 -18.89
C LEU A 478 6.77 -9.05 -17.59
N ASP A 479 5.51 -9.12 -17.19
CA ASP A 479 5.07 -9.91 -16.05
C ASP A 479 3.87 -10.78 -16.47
N PRO A 480 3.97 -12.12 -16.43
CA PRO A 480 5.16 -12.90 -16.11
C PRO A 480 6.26 -12.73 -17.17
N VAL A 481 7.50 -13.10 -16.84
CA VAL A 481 8.62 -13.06 -17.80
C VAL A 481 8.52 -14.14 -18.86
N MET A 482 7.97 -15.30 -18.47
CA MET A 482 7.72 -16.39 -19.40
C MET A 482 6.33 -16.19 -20.02
N PRO A 483 6.17 -16.39 -21.34
CA PRO A 483 4.88 -16.20 -21.98
C PRO A 483 3.86 -17.25 -21.51
N ASP A 484 2.61 -16.81 -21.38
CA ASP A 484 1.41 -17.63 -21.19
C ASP A 484 1.05 -18.44 -22.46
N GLY A 485 1.74 -18.17 -23.58
CA GLY A 485 1.53 -18.78 -24.90
C GLY A 485 1.11 -17.76 -25.96
N ASP A 486 0.68 -18.26 -27.13
CA ASP A 486 0.25 -17.42 -28.25
C ASP A 486 -1.26 -17.13 -28.28
N ARG A 487 -2.01 -17.74 -27.34
CA ARG A 487 -3.46 -17.62 -27.25
C ARG A 487 -3.92 -17.40 -25.82
N LEU A 488 -4.80 -16.43 -25.63
CA LEU A 488 -5.47 -16.17 -24.37
C LEU A 488 -6.99 -16.33 -24.52
N GLU A 489 -7.59 -17.18 -23.70
CA GLU A 489 -9.05 -17.31 -23.60
C GLU A 489 -9.53 -16.82 -22.23
N ARG A 490 -10.57 -15.98 -22.20
CA ARG A 490 -11.21 -15.50 -20.98
C ARG A 490 -12.71 -15.68 -21.02
N ARG A 491 -13.23 -16.41 -20.05
CA ARG A 491 -14.66 -16.62 -19.86
C ARG A 491 -15.20 -15.67 -18.81
N PHE A 492 -16.34 -15.07 -19.09
CA PHE A 492 -17.02 -14.19 -18.14
C PHE A 492 -18.52 -14.27 -18.35
N ARG A 493 -19.27 -13.85 -17.33
CA ARG A 493 -20.72 -13.87 -17.33
C ARG A 493 -21.27 -12.46 -17.20
N LEU A 494 -22.31 -12.15 -17.97
CA LEU A 494 -23.06 -10.90 -17.86
C LEU A 494 -24.50 -11.22 -17.45
N ASP A 495 -24.96 -10.65 -16.33
CA ASP A 495 -26.36 -10.82 -15.93
C ASP A 495 -27.32 -10.01 -16.81
N ASP A 496 -26.88 -8.82 -17.21
CA ASP A 496 -27.60 -7.92 -18.09
C ASP A 496 -26.66 -7.19 -19.05
N LEU A 497 -27.23 -6.63 -20.13
CA LEU A 497 -26.51 -5.78 -21.06
C LEU A 497 -27.01 -4.33 -20.92
N PRO A 498 -26.12 -3.37 -20.60
CA PRO A 498 -26.45 -1.96 -20.73
C PRO A 498 -26.93 -1.63 -22.16
N ARG A 499 -27.89 -0.72 -22.29
CA ARG A 499 -28.45 -0.29 -23.59
C ARG A 499 -27.53 0.67 -24.35
N ARG A 500 -26.22 0.49 -24.23
CA ARG A 500 -25.20 1.38 -24.79
C ARG A 500 -24.12 0.53 -25.44
N PRO A 501 -23.40 1.06 -26.44
CA PRO A 501 -22.25 0.39 -27.01
C PRO A 501 -21.24 0.03 -25.92
N ALA A 502 -20.65 -1.15 -26.06
CA ALA A 502 -19.58 -1.61 -25.18
C ALA A 502 -18.24 -1.40 -25.88
N GLU A 503 -17.20 -1.16 -25.10
CA GLU A 503 -15.82 -1.14 -25.55
C GLU A 503 -15.04 -2.20 -24.77
N LEU A 504 -14.17 -2.92 -25.46
CA LEU A 504 -13.12 -3.69 -24.83
C LEU A 504 -11.95 -2.76 -24.53
N VAL A 505 -11.60 -2.64 -23.26
CA VAL A 505 -10.53 -1.77 -22.76
C VAL A 505 -9.39 -2.63 -22.25
N ILE A 506 -8.20 -2.38 -22.80
CA ILE A 506 -7.01 -3.16 -22.51
C ILE A 506 -5.90 -2.19 -22.14
N ASP A 507 -5.29 -2.37 -20.97
CA ASP A 507 -4.01 -1.75 -20.69
C ASP A 507 -2.93 -2.68 -21.28
N ALA A 508 -2.09 -2.19 -22.19
CA ALA A 508 -1.12 -3.01 -22.93
C ALA A 508 0.26 -2.36 -23.05
N VAL A 509 1.30 -3.19 -23.19
CA VAL A 509 2.70 -2.77 -23.36
C VAL A 509 3.41 -3.72 -24.33
N GLN A 510 4.44 -3.23 -25.02
CA GLN A 510 5.19 -3.96 -26.05
C GLN A 510 4.34 -4.49 -27.22
N VAL A 511 3.15 -3.93 -27.45
CA VAL A 511 2.36 -4.28 -28.64
C VAL A 511 2.92 -3.53 -29.84
N GLU A 512 3.39 -4.25 -30.86
CA GLU A 512 3.85 -3.63 -32.11
C GLU A 512 2.69 -3.00 -32.90
N GLY A 513 2.78 -1.71 -33.21
CA GLY A 513 1.76 -0.94 -33.95
C GLY A 513 2.06 -0.78 -35.44
N ASP A 514 1.07 -0.33 -36.22
CA ASP A 514 1.18 -0.16 -37.69
C ASP A 514 1.72 1.23 -38.14
N PHE A 515 2.44 1.92 -37.25
CA PHE A 515 3.02 3.24 -37.50
C PHE A 515 4.24 3.16 -38.44
N ASP A 516 4.49 4.22 -39.21
CA ASP A 516 5.44 4.24 -40.34
C ASP A 516 6.90 3.90 -40.01
N SER A 517 7.28 3.90 -38.74
CA SER A 517 8.63 3.55 -38.27
C SER A 517 8.67 2.31 -37.36
N GLY A 518 7.59 1.53 -37.32
CA GLY A 518 7.54 0.26 -36.58
C GLY A 518 8.45 -0.79 -37.20
N ARG A 519 9.02 -1.67 -36.36
CA ARG A 519 9.95 -2.71 -36.82
C ARG A 519 9.29 -3.71 -37.78
N PHE A 520 8.01 -3.98 -37.57
CA PHE A 520 7.22 -4.99 -38.29
C PHE A 520 6.05 -4.39 -39.09
N VAL A 521 6.17 -3.13 -39.51
CA VAL A 521 5.05 -2.40 -40.13
C VAL A 521 4.58 -3.05 -41.44
N GLU A 522 5.50 -3.60 -42.25
CA GLU A 522 5.14 -4.25 -43.52
C GLU A 522 4.41 -5.57 -43.27
N GLU A 523 4.89 -6.37 -42.32
CA GLU A 523 4.29 -7.63 -41.89
C GLU A 523 2.87 -7.40 -41.34
N LEU A 524 2.72 -6.40 -40.45
CA LEU A 524 1.42 -6.01 -39.90
C LEU A 524 0.45 -5.56 -40.99
N ARG A 525 0.88 -4.75 -41.96
CA ARG A 525 0.06 -4.33 -43.11
C ARG A 525 -0.36 -5.50 -43.98
N ASN A 526 0.51 -6.49 -44.14
CA ASN A 526 0.25 -7.71 -44.90
C ASN A 526 -0.61 -8.75 -44.16
N GLY A 527 -0.91 -8.55 -42.87
CA GLY A 527 -1.79 -9.43 -42.10
C GLY A 527 -1.09 -10.45 -41.21
N PHE A 528 0.23 -10.34 -41.06
CA PHE A 528 1.08 -11.19 -40.22
C PHE A 528 1.40 -10.49 -38.89
N LEU A 529 1.92 -11.23 -37.90
CA LEU A 529 2.28 -10.67 -36.58
C LEU A 529 1.16 -9.91 -35.85
N ARG A 530 -0.10 -10.20 -36.17
CA ARG A 530 -1.24 -9.54 -35.55
C ARG A 530 -1.73 -10.33 -34.34
N THR A 531 -2.18 -9.62 -33.33
CA THR A 531 -2.98 -10.16 -32.23
C THR A 531 -4.45 -9.95 -32.56
N ARG A 532 -5.10 -11.01 -33.04
CA ARG A 532 -6.53 -11.00 -33.35
C ARG A 532 -7.34 -11.01 -32.08
N VAL A 533 -8.45 -10.26 -32.08
CA VAL A 533 -9.40 -10.23 -30.96
C VAL A 533 -10.75 -10.78 -31.43
N ALA A 534 -11.24 -11.78 -30.72
CA ALA A 534 -12.52 -12.41 -30.98
C ALA A 534 -13.38 -12.47 -29.72
N LEU A 535 -14.69 -12.43 -29.91
CA LEU A 535 -15.66 -12.57 -28.84
C LEU A 535 -16.73 -13.57 -29.28
N ASN A 536 -17.01 -14.56 -28.43
CA ASN A 536 -17.94 -15.64 -28.71
C ASN A 536 -17.63 -16.39 -30.03
N GLY A 537 -16.35 -16.53 -30.36
CA GLY A 537 -15.85 -17.18 -31.58
C GLY A 537 -15.90 -16.33 -32.85
N GLU A 538 -16.39 -15.09 -32.77
CA GLU A 538 -16.43 -14.15 -33.89
C GLU A 538 -15.32 -13.10 -33.73
N ARG A 539 -14.40 -13.05 -34.70
CA ARG A 539 -13.36 -12.02 -34.77
C ARG A 539 -13.97 -10.68 -35.10
N PHE A 540 -13.63 -9.65 -34.34
CA PHE A 540 -14.12 -8.29 -34.59
C PHE A 540 -13.01 -7.24 -34.74
N ASP A 541 -11.78 -7.52 -34.27
CA ASP A 541 -10.69 -6.54 -34.29
C ASP A 541 -9.28 -7.18 -34.29
N ASP A 542 -8.24 -6.36 -34.47
CA ASP A 542 -6.82 -6.64 -34.27
C ASP A 542 -6.23 -5.59 -33.30
N LEU A 543 -5.55 -6.04 -32.24
CA LEU A 543 -5.04 -5.14 -31.18
C LEU A 543 -4.04 -4.10 -31.72
N ASN A 544 -3.16 -4.54 -32.63
CA ASN A 544 -2.03 -3.76 -33.16
C ASN A 544 -2.47 -2.44 -33.83
N ARG A 545 -3.68 -2.39 -34.44
CA ARG A 545 -4.17 -1.18 -35.15
C ARG A 545 -4.46 0.01 -34.22
N HIS A 546 -4.57 -0.26 -32.92
CA HIS A 546 -4.87 0.76 -31.91
C HIS A 546 -3.62 1.37 -31.29
N VAL A 547 -2.44 0.83 -31.63
CA VAL A 547 -1.16 1.29 -31.12
C VAL A 547 -0.51 2.23 -32.14
N ARG A 548 -0.17 3.44 -31.68
CA ARG A 548 0.32 4.54 -32.54
C ARG A 548 1.81 4.86 -32.36
N ASP A 549 2.49 4.12 -31.50
CA ASP A 549 3.90 4.29 -31.15
C ASP A 549 4.55 2.94 -30.83
N ALA A 550 5.79 2.94 -30.36
CA ALA A 550 6.50 1.71 -30.00
C ALA A 550 5.99 1.02 -28.72
N ASN A 551 4.96 1.57 -28.05
CA ASN A 551 4.30 1.04 -26.85
C ASN A 551 5.23 0.51 -25.75
N ARG A 552 6.36 1.20 -25.52
CA ARG A 552 7.33 0.87 -24.46
C ARG A 552 6.86 1.21 -23.04
N SER A 553 5.67 1.77 -22.93
CA SER A 553 5.04 2.10 -21.66
C SER A 553 3.58 1.70 -21.73
N PRO A 554 2.95 1.31 -20.60
CA PRO A 554 1.55 0.94 -20.56
C PRO A 554 0.65 1.98 -21.23
N THR A 555 -0.11 1.55 -22.24
CA THR A 555 -1.07 2.36 -22.97
C THR A 555 -2.45 1.73 -22.85
N ARG A 556 -3.48 2.55 -22.64
CA ARG A 556 -4.86 2.10 -22.64
C ARG A 556 -5.41 2.10 -24.06
N LEU A 557 -5.76 0.91 -24.56
CA LEU A 557 -6.37 0.69 -25.86
C LEU A 557 -7.88 0.50 -25.68
N ARG A 558 -8.66 1.07 -26.60
CA ARG A 558 -10.13 0.99 -26.60
C ARG A 558 -10.62 0.44 -27.94
N LEU A 559 -11.29 -0.71 -27.89
CA LEU A 559 -11.77 -1.42 -29.06
C LEU A 559 -13.30 -1.42 -29.03
N PRO A 560 -13.98 -0.65 -29.90
CA PRO A 560 -15.44 -0.66 -29.98
C PRO A 560 -15.97 -2.06 -30.33
N LEU A 561 -16.91 -2.57 -29.53
CA LEU A 561 -17.54 -3.86 -29.79
C LEU A 561 -18.72 -3.70 -30.76
N PRO A 562 -18.81 -4.50 -31.83
CA PRO A 562 -19.99 -4.54 -32.68
C PRO A 562 -21.27 -4.89 -31.91
N ASP A 563 -22.39 -4.30 -32.32
CA ASP A 563 -23.70 -4.60 -31.76
C ASP A 563 -24.04 -6.09 -31.89
N GLY A 564 -24.56 -6.68 -30.81
CA GLY A 564 -25.02 -8.07 -30.78
C GLY A 564 -23.93 -9.11 -30.52
N LEU A 565 -22.64 -8.72 -30.48
CA LEU A 565 -21.54 -9.64 -30.20
C LEU A 565 -21.52 -10.11 -28.74
N LEU A 566 -21.88 -9.22 -27.81
CA LEU A 566 -22.13 -9.53 -26.40
C LEU A 566 -23.53 -10.09 -26.20
N ARG A 567 -23.67 -11.05 -25.28
CA ARG A 567 -24.95 -11.63 -24.88
C ARG A 567 -25.08 -11.72 -23.36
N PRO A 568 -26.30 -11.69 -22.80
CA PRO A 568 -26.52 -12.11 -21.42
C PRO A 568 -26.09 -13.58 -21.22
N GLY A 569 -25.61 -13.92 -20.04
CA GLY A 569 -25.02 -15.22 -19.73
C GLY A 569 -23.54 -15.29 -20.07
N ASP A 570 -23.09 -16.46 -20.52
CA ASP A 570 -21.67 -16.76 -20.66
C ASP A 570 -21.11 -16.25 -21.99
N ASN A 571 -19.97 -15.57 -21.90
CA ASN A 571 -19.22 -15.02 -23.01
C ASN A 571 -17.76 -15.50 -22.96
N THR A 572 -17.12 -15.57 -24.12
CA THR A 572 -15.70 -15.94 -24.25
C THR A 572 -14.97 -14.90 -25.07
N LEU A 573 -14.01 -14.21 -24.47
CA LEU A 573 -13.07 -13.30 -25.12
C LEU A 573 -11.79 -14.06 -25.46
N GLU A 574 -11.27 -13.86 -26.66
CA GLU A 574 -10.08 -14.54 -27.16
C GLU A 574 -9.09 -13.56 -27.79
N PHE A 575 -7.80 -13.76 -27.47
CA PHE A 575 -6.67 -13.14 -28.13
C PHE A 575 -5.85 -14.24 -28.81
N ASP A 576 -5.54 -14.09 -30.09
CA ASP A 576 -4.85 -15.09 -30.91
C ASP A 576 -3.74 -14.42 -31.73
N GLN A 577 -2.48 -14.75 -31.43
CA GLN A 577 -1.33 -14.20 -32.11
C GLN A 577 -0.99 -14.97 -33.39
N LEU A 578 -0.82 -14.25 -34.48
CA LEU A 578 -0.35 -14.79 -35.75
C LEU A 578 1.15 -14.67 -35.85
N GLY A 579 1.80 -15.65 -36.48
CA GLY A 579 3.22 -15.55 -36.80
C GLY A 579 3.53 -14.77 -38.07
N LEU A 580 4.80 -14.82 -38.44
CA LEU A 580 5.31 -14.31 -39.70
C LEU A 580 4.86 -15.18 -40.87
N GLU A 581 4.89 -14.62 -42.08
CA GLU A 581 4.58 -15.38 -43.30
C GLU A 581 5.51 -16.58 -43.49
N GLN A 582 6.81 -16.35 -43.30
CA GLN A 582 7.86 -17.36 -43.51
C GLN A 582 8.13 -18.20 -42.25
N GLU A 583 7.78 -17.66 -41.08
CA GLU A 583 7.97 -18.30 -39.78
C GLU A 583 6.65 -18.28 -39.00
N PRO A 584 5.68 -19.17 -39.33
CA PRO A 584 4.36 -19.16 -38.69
C PRO A 584 4.38 -19.52 -37.21
N GLU A 585 5.50 -19.95 -36.66
CA GLU A 585 5.70 -20.25 -35.24
C GLU A 585 6.23 -19.04 -34.45
N TYR A 586 6.91 -18.09 -35.11
CA TYR A 586 7.42 -16.90 -34.46
C TYR A 586 6.26 -16.07 -33.92
N ARG A 587 6.35 -15.60 -32.68
CA ARG A 587 5.39 -14.68 -32.07
C ARG A 587 6.08 -13.39 -31.67
N ASP A 588 5.29 -12.33 -31.60
CA ASP A 588 5.73 -11.10 -30.96
C ASP A 588 5.39 -11.17 -29.49
N ASP A 589 6.24 -10.64 -28.62
CA ASP A 589 6.02 -10.68 -27.18
C ASP A 589 5.36 -9.40 -26.70
N LEU A 590 4.21 -9.52 -26.06
CA LEU A 590 3.42 -8.38 -25.56
C LEU A 590 2.85 -8.64 -24.17
N GLY A 591 2.62 -7.55 -23.43
CA GLY A 591 1.98 -7.55 -22.13
C GLY A 591 0.52 -7.09 -22.20
N LEU A 592 -0.42 -7.93 -21.77
CA LEU A 592 -1.81 -7.55 -21.49
C LEU A 592 -1.95 -7.34 -19.99
N LEU A 593 -1.99 -6.09 -19.57
CA LEU A 593 -1.84 -5.67 -18.18
C LEU A 593 -3.17 -5.69 -17.40
N ARG A 594 -4.28 -5.43 -18.10
CA ARG A 594 -5.64 -5.50 -17.59
C ARG A 594 -6.60 -5.63 -18.76
N ILE A 595 -7.65 -6.42 -18.60
CA ILE A 595 -8.72 -6.60 -19.59
C ILE A 595 -10.06 -6.25 -18.97
N ALA A 596 -10.80 -5.32 -19.56
CA ALA A 596 -12.09 -4.86 -19.05
C ALA A 596 -13.10 -4.59 -20.17
N LEU A 597 -14.39 -4.64 -19.84
CA LEU A 597 -15.46 -4.06 -20.64
C LEU A 597 -15.89 -2.73 -20.03
N GLU A 598 -16.05 -1.72 -20.88
CA GLU A 598 -16.61 -0.43 -20.49
C GLU A 598 -17.85 -0.10 -21.32
N TRP A 599 -18.86 0.48 -20.66
CA TRP A 599 -20.06 1.03 -21.30
C TRP A 599 -20.10 2.53 -21.01
N PRO A 600 -19.46 3.37 -21.83
CA PRO A 600 -19.39 4.81 -21.60
C PRO A 600 -20.79 5.45 -21.65
N ASP A 601 -20.98 6.51 -20.86
CA ASP A 601 -22.18 7.36 -20.91
C ASP A 601 -22.20 8.20 -22.21
N ASP A 602 -21.03 8.65 -22.65
CA ASP A 602 -20.81 9.39 -23.91
C ASP A 602 -19.51 8.89 -24.58
N PRO A 603 -19.59 8.08 -25.64
CA PRO A 603 -18.41 7.57 -26.33
C PRO A 603 -17.62 8.65 -27.09
N ALA A 604 -18.19 9.82 -27.34
CA ALA A 604 -17.50 10.91 -28.06
C ALA A 604 -16.73 11.86 -27.12
N ALA A 605 -16.92 11.75 -25.81
CA ALA A 605 -16.32 12.66 -24.82
C ALA A 605 -14.88 12.29 -24.40
N TRP A 606 -14.31 11.23 -24.96
CA TRP A 606 -13.02 10.68 -24.52
C TRP A 606 -11.92 10.98 -25.55
N PRO A 607 -10.81 11.60 -25.14
CA PRO A 607 -9.69 11.91 -26.03
C PRO A 607 -8.89 10.68 -26.48
#